data_AF-A0A7R9JLH1-F1
#
_entry.id   AF-A0A7R9JLH1-F1
#
_cell.length_a   1.000
_cell.length_b   1.000
_cell.length_c   1.000
_cell.angle_alpha   90.00
_cell.angle_beta   90.00
_cell.angle_gamma   90.00
#
_symmetry.space_group_name_H-M   'P 1'
#
loop_
_entity.id
_entity.type
_entity.pdbx_description
1 polymer ?
#
loop_
_entity_poly.entity_id
_entity_poly.type
_entity_poly.pdbx_seq_one_letter_code
_entity_poly.pdbx_strand_id
1 'polypeptide(L)'
;MSACNPLGTLSITFLGTDRLIVSVPPWDRTYNIPVLDPLRITEIKIEDTSADSTGLDITFNDLDIYGLSEAKIANTNFDLKNKKINLDLTVATLISKSKYVIDGKILILPIKGNGDCSLNLSE
;
A
#
# COMPACT_ATOMS: atom_id res chain seq x y z
N MET A 1 -24.86 29.41 6.14
CA MET A 1 -24.44 30.71 5.58
C MET A 1 -23.00 30.58 5.14
N SER A 2 -22.75 30.96 3.88
CA SER A 2 -21.59 30.65 3.05
C SER A 2 -20.28 31.32 3.48
N ALA A 3 -19.18 30.58 3.36
CA ALA A 3 -17.89 31.05 2.85
C ALA A 3 -17.03 29.82 2.52
N CYS A 4 -17.10 29.33 1.27
CA CYS A 4 -16.18 28.31 0.75
C CYS A 4 -15.42 28.97 -0.41
N ASN A 5 -14.14 29.27 -0.18
CA ASN A 5 -13.20 29.70 -1.21
C ASN A 5 -12.42 28.48 -1.73
N PRO A 6 -11.96 28.51 -2.99
CA PRO A 6 -11.58 27.32 -3.75
C PRO A 6 -10.09 27.03 -3.58
N LEU A 7 -9.70 26.46 -2.44
CA LEU A 7 -8.35 25.97 -2.21
C LEU A 7 -8.48 24.56 -1.62
N GLY A 8 -7.89 23.59 -2.33
CA GLY A 8 -7.95 22.14 -2.10
C GLY A 8 -7.92 21.76 -0.63
N THR A 9 -9.11 21.69 -0.03
CA THR A 9 -9.28 21.28 1.35
C THR A 9 -9.35 19.76 1.33
N LEU A 10 -8.38 19.12 1.99
CA LEU A 10 -8.49 17.73 2.41
C LEU A 10 -9.64 17.65 3.42
N SER A 11 -10.88 17.58 2.92
CA SER A 11 -12.07 17.46 3.76
C SER A 11 -12.17 16.03 4.26
N ILE A 12 -11.48 15.75 5.37
CA ILE A 12 -11.81 14.63 6.25
C ILE A 12 -13.16 14.97 6.86
N THR A 13 -14.24 14.58 6.15
CA THR A 13 -15.59 14.86 6.61
C THR A 13 -15.97 13.79 7.62
N PHE A 14 -15.89 14.14 8.91
CA PHE A 14 -16.46 13.36 9.99
C PHE A 14 -17.99 13.49 9.93
N LEU A 15 -18.63 12.80 8.98
CA LEU A 15 -20.07 12.56 9.03
C LEU A 15 -20.31 11.65 10.24
N GLY A 16 -21.27 11.99 11.09
CA GLY A 16 -21.56 11.38 12.40
C GLY A 16 -22.04 9.92 12.41
N THR A 17 -21.43 9.09 11.57
CA THR A 17 -21.44 7.64 11.55
C THR A 17 -20.01 7.24 11.24
N ASP A 18 -19.38 6.38 12.05
CA ASP A 18 -17.96 5.97 12.08
C ASP A 18 -17.32 5.55 10.72
N ARG A 19 -17.36 6.42 9.72
CA ARG A 19 -16.94 6.19 8.34
C ARG A 19 -16.18 7.42 7.90
N LEU A 20 -14.90 7.44 8.26
CA LEU A 20 -13.94 8.31 7.61
C LEU A 20 -13.66 7.75 6.22
N ILE A 21 -14.34 8.30 5.22
CA ILE A 21 -14.01 8.06 3.82
C ILE A 21 -12.85 9.00 3.51
N VAL A 22 -11.65 8.46 3.33
CA VAL A 22 -10.49 9.24 2.93
C VAL A 22 -10.61 9.53 1.42
N SER A 23 -11.37 10.56 1.06
CA SER A 23 -11.40 11.04 -0.32
C SER A 23 -10.16 11.90 -0.58
N VAL A 24 -9.04 11.26 -0.95
CA VAL A 24 -7.89 12.01 -1.48
C VAL A 24 -8.20 12.35 -2.94
N PRO A 25 -8.29 13.64 -3.32
CA PRO A 25 -8.47 14.01 -4.72
C PRO A 25 -7.27 13.52 -5.55
N PRO A 26 -7.47 13.13 -6.82
CA PRO A 26 -6.37 12.72 -7.68
C PRO A 26 -5.36 13.87 -7.83
N TRP A 27 -4.13 13.63 -7.35
CA TRP A 27 -2.93 14.45 -7.51
C TRP A 27 -3.16 15.97 -7.26
N ASP A 28 -3.24 16.40 -6.01
CA ASP A 28 -3.14 17.83 -5.66
C ASP A 28 -1.66 18.24 -5.65
N ARG A 29 -1.25 19.12 -6.58
CA ARG A 29 0.12 19.62 -6.71
C ARG A 29 0.62 20.35 -5.43
N THR A 30 -0.28 20.70 -4.51
CA THR A 30 0.00 21.42 -3.26
C THR A 30 0.52 20.50 -2.15
N TYR A 31 0.02 19.27 -2.12
CA TYR A 31 0.40 18.25 -1.16
C TYR A 31 0.99 17.11 -1.97
N ASN A 32 2.31 16.94 -1.95
CA ASN A 32 3.05 15.90 -2.68
C ASN A 32 2.64 14.47 -2.25
N ILE A 33 1.38 14.12 -2.50
CA ILE A 33 0.74 12.86 -2.14
C ILE A 33 0.83 12.00 -3.40
N PRO A 34 1.58 10.89 -3.37
CA PRO A 34 1.63 9.97 -4.49
C PRO A 34 0.24 9.41 -4.77
N VAL A 35 0.00 9.00 -6.02
CA VAL A 35 -1.23 8.28 -6.37
C VAL A 35 -1.29 7.02 -5.51
N LEU A 36 -2.35 6.90 -4.70
CA LEU A 36 -2.55 5.77 -3.79
C LEU A 36 -3.23 4.58 -4.47
N ASP A 37 -3.88 4.79 -5.62
CA ASP A 37 -4.57 3.74 -6.37
C ASP A 37 -4.48 3.99 -7.90
N PRO A 38 -3.67 3.21 -8.67
CA PRO A 38 -2.76 2.20 -8.16
C PRO A 38 -1.56 2.85 -7.43
N LEU A 39 -1.21 2.30 -6.27
CA LEU A 39 0.09 2.57 -5.66
C LEU A 39 1.16 1.82 -6.46
N ARG A 40 1.98 2.58 -7.18
CA ARG A 40 3.03 2.03 -8.05
C ARG A 40 4.39 2.01 -7.34
N ILE A 41 4.97 0.83 -7.22
CA ILE A 41 6.30 0.60 -6.67
C ILE A 41 7.18 0.05 -7.79
N THR A 42 8.26 0.76 -8.10
CA THR A 42 9.14 0.42 -9.24
C THR A 42 9.83 -0.92 -9.05
N GLU A 43 10.39 -1.16 -7.86
CA GLU A 43 11.17 -2.37 -7.59
C GLU A 43 11.09 -2.70 -6.09
N ILE A 44 10.91 -3.98 -5.78
CA ILE A 44 11.10 -4.55 -4.45
C ILE A 44 12.06 -5.71 -4.58
N LYS A 45 13.18 -5.64 -3.87
CA LYS A 45 14.16 -6.72 -3.77
C LYS A 45 14.11 -7.34 -2.38
N ILE A 46 13.96 -8.64 -2.34
CA ILE A 46 14.07 -9.46 -1.15
C ILE A 46 15.31 -10.32 -1.38
N GLU A 47 16.37 -10.00 -0.66
CA GLU A 47 17.65 -10.69 -0.71
C GLU A 47 17.89 -11.37 0.64
N ASP A 48 18.21 -12.65 0.62
CA ASP A 48 18.55 -13.38 1.85
C ASP A 48 20.06 -13.29 2.10
N THR A 49 20.45 -12.40 3.02
CA THR A 49 21.88 -12.14 3.37
C THR A 49 22.45 -13.15 4.38
N SER A 50 21.73 -14.22 4.70
CA SER A 50 22.18 -15.21 5.69
C SER A 50 23.39 -16.01 5.19
N ALA A 51 24.49 -16.02 5.96
CA ALA A 51 25.75 -16.68 5.61
C ALA A 51 25.64 -18.21 5.39
N ASP A 52 24.56 -18.84 5.87
CA ASP A 52 24.34 -20.30 5.83
C ASP A 52 23.59 -20.81 4.58
N SER A 53 23.65 -20.03 3.49
CA SER A 53 23.72 -20.54 2.11
C SER A 53 22.57 -21.39 1.55
N THR A 54 21.33 -21.01 1.85
CA THR A 54 20.17 -21.32 1.00
C THR A 54 19.45 -20.03 0.62
N GLY A 55 20.20 -19.11 -0.01
CA GLY A 55 19.68 -17.81 -0.40
C GLY A 55 18.67 -17.91 -1.54
N LEU A 56 17.55 -17.22 -1.36
CA LEU A 56 16.51 -17.05 -2.37
C LEU A 56 16.35 -15.55 -2.61
N ASP A 57 16.76 -15.11 -3.80
CA ASP A 57 16.60 -13.72 -4.19
C ASP A 57 15.33 -13.58 -5.01
N ILE A 58 14.44 -12.70 -4.56
CA ILE A 58 13.17 -12.43 -5.22
C ILE A 58 13.11 -10.94 -5.51
N THR A 59 12.98 -10.61 -6.79
CA THR A 59 12.77 -9.23 -7.25
C THR A 59 11.37 -9.11 -7.84
N PHE A 60 10.58 -8.17 -7.34
CA PHE A 60 9.34 -7.72 -7.95
C PHE A 60 9.58 -6.39 -8.67
N ASN A 61 9.20 -6.32 -9.93
CA ASN A 61 9.28 -5.14 -10.78
C ASN A 61 7.87 -4.67 -11.15
N ASP A 62 7.71 -3.36 -11.30
CA ASP A 62 6.45 -2.72 -11.72
C ASP A 62 5.25 -3.21 -10.90
N LEU A 63 5.35 -3.13 -9.57
CA LEU A 63 4.29 -3.54 -8.67
C LEU A 63 3.21 -2.45 -8.59
N ASP A 64 2.04 -2.77 -9.10
CA ASP A 64 0.83 -1.95 -9.00
C ASP A 64 -0.13 -2.56 -7.98
N ILE A 65 -0.45 -1.80 -6.94
CA ILE A 65 -1.40 -2.20 -5.88
C ILE A 65 -2.69 -1.40 -6.03
N TYR A 66 -3.81 -2.11 -6.14
CA TYR A 66 -5.16 -1.57 -6.30
C TYR A 66 -6.02 -1.85 -5.06
N GLY A 67 -7.00 -0.99 -4.80
CA GLY A 67 -8.00 -1.17 -3.74
C GLY A 67 -7.71 -0.39 -2.46
N LEU A 68 -6.57 0.29 -2.37
CA LEU A 68 -6.24 1.17 -1.23
C LEU A 68 -7.17 2.38 -1.13
N SER A 69 -7.80 2.79 -2.24
CA SER A 69 -8.79 3.88 -2.25
C SER A 69 -10.10 3.51 -1.54
N GLU A 70 -10.41 2.22 -1.42
CA GLU A 70 -11.63 1.72 -0.76
C GLU A 70 -11.40 1.32 0.70
N ALA A 71 -10.21 1.64 1.25
CA ALA A 71 -9.88 1.38 2.64
C ALA A 71 -10.90 2.04 3.59
N LYS A 72 -11.45 1.23 4.49
CA LYS A 72 -12.35 1.66 5.57
C LYS A 72 -11.56 1.73 6.86
N ILE A 73 -11.75 2.80 7.62
CA ILE A 73 -11.12 2.93 8.93
C ILE A 73 -11.93 2.09 9.92
N ALA A 74 -11.30 1.04 10.47
CA ALA A 74 -11.91 0.17 11.45
C ALA A 74 -11.83 0.76 12.86
N ASN A 75 -10.70 1.41 13.19
CA ASN A 75 -10.49 2.03 14.48
C ASN A 75 -9.45 3.15 14.39
N THR A 76 -9.51 4.12 15.28
CA THR A 76 -8.52 5.20 15.34
C THR A 76 -8.19 5.52 16.78
N ASN A 77 -6.93 5.34 17.16
CA ASN A 77 -6.43 5.66 18.48
C ASN A 77 -5.43 6.82 18.40
N PHE A 78 -5.85 7.97 18.93
CA PHE A 78 -5.02 9.16 19.05
C PHE A 78 -4.40 9.23 20.44
N ASP A 79 -3.14 8.83 20.56
CA ASP A 79 -2.35 9.02 21.77
C ASP A 79 -1.58 10.34 21.68
N LEU A 80 -2.23 11.43 22.07
CA LEU A 80 -1.62 12.76 22.10
C LEU A 80 -0.49 12.89 23.13
N LYS A 81 -0.47 12.04 24.17
CA LYS A 81 0.60 12.05 25.18
C LYS A 81 1.90 11.54 24.59
N ASN A 82 1.83 10.47 23.79
CA ASN A 82 2.98 9.89 23.13
C ASN A 82 3.19 10.38 21.70
N LYS A 83 2.34 11.31 21.22
CA LYS A 83 2.32 11.79 19.82
C LYS A 83 2.24 10.62 18.82
N LYS A 84 1.46 9.58 19.16
CA LYS A 84 1.22 8.43 18.29
C LYS A 84 -0.21 8.45 17.80
N ILE A 85 -0.38 8.21 16.51
CA ILE A 85 -1.68 8.05 15.89
C ILE A 85 -1.68 6.64 15.32
N ASN A 86 -2.50 5.76 15.87
CA ASN A 86 -2.72 4.43 15.32
C ASN A 86 -4.03 4.45 14.54
N LEU A 87 -3.97 4.04 13.29
CA LEU A 87 -5.10 3.99 12.39
C LEU A 87 -5.23 2.55 11.90
N ASP A 88 -6.30 1.88 12.30
CA ASP A 88 -6.59 0.53 11.82
C ASP A 88 -7.43 0.66 10.55
N LEU A 89 -6.90 0.18 9.44
CA LEU A 89 -7.52 0.23 8.12
C LEU A 89 -7.90 -1.19 7.68
N THR A 90 -9.11 -1.35 7.19
CA THR A 90 -9.67 -2.58 6.61
C THR A 90 -9.91 -2.36 5.12
N VAL A 91 -9.37 -3.24 4.28
CA VAL A 91 -9.51 -3.17 2.82
C VAL A 91 -10.19 -4.45 2.35
N ALA A 92 -11.38 -4.33 1.75
CA ALA A 92 -12.20 -5.49 1.39
C ALA A 92 -11.57 -6.32 0.26
N THR A 93 -10.89 -5.67 -0.70
CA THR A 93 -10.22 -6.34 -1.80
C THR A 93 -8.97 -5.57 -2.16
N LEU A 94 -7.82 -6.24 -2.09
CA LEU A 94 -6.52 -5.72 -2.47
C LEU A 94 -5.97 -6.58 -3.61
N ILE A 95 -5.72 -5.96 -4.75
CA ILE A 95 -5.18 -6.64 -5.92
C ILE A 95 -3.79 -6.08 -6.17
N SER A 96 -2.78 -6.93 -6.22
CA SER A 96 -1.45 -6.51 -6.65
C SER A 96 -1.03 -7.24 -7.91
N LYS A 97 -0.47 -6.49 -8.87
CA LYS A 97 0.04 -7.00 -10.13
C LYS A 97 1.49 -6.59 -10.25
N SER A 98 2.37 -7.54 -10.54
CA SER A 98 3.79 -7.26 -10.71
C SER A 98 4.44 -8.29 -11.61
N LYS A 99 5.68 -8.03 -12.02
CA LYS A 99 6.55 -9.04 -12.61
C LYS A 99 7.52 -9.52 -11.56
N TYR A 100 7.68 -10.83 -11.42
CA TYR A 100 8.63 -11.41 -10.48
C TYR A 100 9.81 -12.03 -11.21
N VAL A 101 10.98 -11.97 -10.58
CA VAL A 101 12.18 -12.71 -10.94
C VAL A 101 12.69 -13.37 -9.67
N ILE A 102 12.79 -14.69 -9.71
CA ILE A 102 13.34 -15.51 -8.63
C ILE A 102 14.62 -16.13 -9.14
N ASP A 103 15.71 -15.94 -8.41
CA ASP A 103 16.96 -16.66 -8.60
C ASP A 103 17.50 -17.08 -7.23
N GLY A 104 17.74 -18.37 -7.05
CA GLY A 104 18.31 -18.85 -5.80
C GLY A 104 18.28 -20.34 -5.67
N LYS A 105 18.55 -20.81 -4.46
CA LYS A 105 18.53 -22.22 -4.11
C LYS A 105 17.84 -22.42 -2.77
N ILE A 106 16.84 -23.31 -2.77
CA ILE A 106 16.23 -23.78 -1.52
C ILE A 106 16.85 -25.13 -1.19
N LEU A 107 17.61 -25.20 -0.09
CA LEU A 107 18.36 -26.37 0.40
C LEU A 107 19.41 -26.89 -0.61
N ILE A 108 18.98 -27.57 -1.66
CA ILE A 108 19.81 -28.14 -2.74
C ILE A 108 19.22 -27.91 -4.14
N LEU A 109 17.99 -27.41 -4.23
CA LEU A 109 17.27 -27.28 -5.48
C LEU A 109 17.45 -25.85 -6.02
N PRO A 110 18.05 -25.67 -7.21
CA PRO A 110 18.05 -24.38 -7.87
C PRO A 110 16.62 -24.03 -8.31
N ILE A 111 16.16 -22.85 -7.93
CA ILE A 111 14.89 -22.29 -8.37
C ILE A 111 15.20 -21.05 -9.19
N LYS A 112 14.76 -21.08 -10.45
CA LYS A 112 14.79 -19.95 -11.35
C LYS A 112 13.40 -19.80 -11.95
N GLY A 113 12.86 -18.59 -11.91
CA GLY A 113 11.55 -18.33 -12.49
C GLY A 113 11.38 -16.85 -12.74
N ASN A 114 10.81 -16.51 -13.89
CA ASN A 114 10.42 -15.16 -14.22
C ASN A 114 9.02 -15.19 -14.84
N GLY A 115 8.16 -14.27 -14.42
CA GLY A 115 6.78 -14.23 -14.90
C GLY A 115 5.97 -13.11 -14.29
N ASP A 116 4.68 -13.13 -14.62
CA ASP A 116 3.71 -12.20 -14.05
C ASP A 116 3.14 -12.78 -12.75
N CYS A 117 3.11 -11.97 -11.71
CA CYS A 117 2.47 -12.26 -10.43
C CYS A 117 1.19 -11.42 -10.32
N SER A 118 0.08 -12.06 -9.93
CA SER A 118 -1.16 -11.36 -9.59
C SER A 118 -1.68 -11.93 -8.28
N LEU A 119 -1.60 -11.13 -7.22
CA LEU A 119 -2.06 -11.50 -5.89
C LEU A 119 -3.40 -10.81 -5.64
N ASN A 120 -4.39 -11.59 -5.20
CA ASN A 120 -5.69 -11.09 -4.80
C ASN A 120 -5.88 -11.44 -3.33
N LEU A 121 -5.90 -10.43 -2.46
CA LEU A 121 -6.25 -10.55 -1.05
C LEU A 121 -7.66 -10.01 -0.87
N SER A 122 -8.56 -10.89 -0.45
CA SER A 122 -9.93 -10.53 -0.04
C SER A 122 -10.11 -10.93 1.41
N GLU A 123 -10.64 -10.02 2.22
CA GLU A 123 -11.00 -10.24 3.62
C GLU A 123 -12.44 -10.75 3.76
#